data_AF-A0A7S3EQ73-F1
#
_entry.id   AF-A0A7S3EQ73-F1
#
_cell.length_a   1.000
_cell.length_b   1.000
_cell.length_c   1.000
_cell.angle_alpha   90.00
_cell.angle_beta   90.00
_cell.angle_gamma   90.00
#
_symmetry.space_group_name_H-M   'P 1'
#
loop_
_entity.id
_entity.type
_entity.pdbx_description
1 polymer ?
#
loop_
_entity_poly.entity_id
_entity_poly.type
_entity_poly.pdbx_seq_one_letter_code
_entity_poly.pdbx_strand_id
1 'polypeptide(L)'
;AVTAPVVEAVPRAVGWWLVGTSVSVFAMVVVGGITRLTRSGLSMTDWRPQGKRWPRNDEEWDAEFSRWKEFPEYQRLYAGSGFALDDFKQIFFWEWFHRMMGRSIGVIYGFPLAYFG
;
A
#
# COMPACT_ATOMS: atom_id res chain seq x y z
N ALA A 1 -23.61 -6.32 -50.80
CA ALA A 1 -22.36 -6.81 -50.19
C ALA A 1 -22.41 -6.51 -48.71
N VAL A 2 -22.39 -7.54 -47.85
CA VAL A 2 -22.29 -7.34 -46.41
C VAL A 2 -20.83 -7.00 -46.13
N THR A 3 -20.56 -5.74 -45.79
CA THR A 3 -19.24 -5.30 -45.36
C THR A 3 -18.92 -6.01 -44.04
N ALA A 4 -17.88 -6.83 -44.02
CA ALA A 4 -17.40 -7.45 -42.78
C ALA A 4 -17.08 -6.35 -41.76
N PRO A 5 -17.37 -6.55 -40.46
CA PRO A 5 -17.00 -5.57 -39.44
C PRO A 5 -15.48 -5.40 -39.46
N VAL A 6 -15.02 -4.16 -39.63
CA VAL A 6 -13.62 -3.81 -39.45
C VAL A 6 -13.32 -4.02 -37.97
N VAL A 7 -12.60 -5.08 -37.63
CA VAL A 7 -12.08 -5.27 -36.28
C VAL A 7 -11.04 -4.16 -36.09
N GLU A 8 -11.42 -3.10 -35.38
CA GLU A 8 -10.45 -2.09 -34.98
C GLU A 8 -9.38 -2.77 -34.11
N ALA A 9 -8.12 -2.64 -34.53
CA ALA A 9 -7.01 -3.21 -33.80
C ALA A 9 -6.90 -2.51 -32.44
N VAL A 10 -6.95 -3.28 -31.36
CA VAL A 10 -6.76 -2.75 -30.00
C VAL A 10 -5.43 -2.00 -29.93
N PRO A 11 -5.39 -0.74 -29.45
CA PRO A 11 -4.16 0.01 -29.35
C PRO A 11 -3.15 -0.73 -28.48
N ARG A 12 -1.89 -0.84 -28.92
CA ARG A 12 -0.80 -1.46 -28.13
C ARG A 12 -0.65 -0.84 -26.74
N ALA A 13 -1.05 0.42 -26.59
CA ALA A 13 -1.12 1.14 -25.31
C ALA A 13 -2.02 0.46 -24.28
N VAL A 14 -3.17 -0.10 -24.70
CA VAL A 14 -4.08 -0.86 -23.82
C VAL A 14 -3.39 -2.14 -23.32
N GLY A 15 -2.67 -2.83 -24.20
CA GLY A 15 -1.88 -4.01 -23.83
C GLY A 15 -0.83 -3.70 -22.75
N TRP A 16 -0.03 -2.66 -22.96
CA TRP A 16 0.96 -2.23 -21.96
C TRP A 16 0.34 -1.75 -20.66
N TRP A 17 -0.81 -1.07 -20.72
CA TRP A 17 -1.55 -0.66 -19.53
C TRP A 17 -2.03 -1.85 -18.69
N LEU A 18 -2.62 -2.87 -19.33
CA LEU A 18 -3.08 -4.07 -18.63
C LEU A 18 -1.90 -4.83 -18.02
N VAL A 19 -0.78 -4.98 -18.74
CA VAL A 19 0.45 -5.59 -18.20
C VAL A 19 0.96 -4.78 -17.00
N GLY A 20 1.04 -3.46 -17.10
CA GLY A 20 1.46 -2.59 -16.01
C GLY A 20 0.54 -2.71 -14.78
N THR A 21 -0.77 -2.81 -15.00
CA THR A 21 -1.76 -3.02 -13.93
C THR A 21 -1.56 -4.39 -13.28
N SER A 22 -1.40 -5.46 -14.06
CA SER A 22 -1.16 -6.82 -13.54
C SER A 22 0.12 -6.89 -12.71
N VAL A 23 1.22 -6.30 -13.19
CA VAL A 23 2.49 -6.24 -12.44
C VAL A 23 2.32 -5.46 -11.13
N SER A 24 1.58 -4.35 -11.16
CA SER A 24 1.32 -3.55 -9.96
C SER A 24 0.51 -4.32 -8.91
N VAL A 25 -0.52 -5.06 -9.34
CA VAL A 25 -1.32 -5.94 -8.46
C VAL A 25 -0.46 -7.07 -7.91
N PHE A 26 0.38 -7.70 -8.72
CA PHE A 26 1.30 -8.74 -8.25
C PHE A 26 2.27 -8.20 -7.19
N ALA A 27 2.87 -7.02 -7.43
CA ALA A 27 3.73 -6.37 -6.46
C ALA A 27 3.00 -6.06 -5.14
N MET A 28 1.74 -5.63 -5.20
CA MET A 28 0.90 -5.39 -4.02
C MET A 28 0.68 -6.65 -3.19
N VAL A 29 0.48 -7.81 -3.83
CA VAL A 29 0.36 -9.11 -3.13
C VAL A 29 1.65 -9.47 -2.42
N VAL A 30 2.81 -9.32 -3.08
CA VAL A 30 4.13 -9.59 -2.48
C VAL A 30 4.38 -8.69 -1.28
N VAL A 31 4.17 -7.38 -1.43
CA VAL A 31 4.34 -6.39 -0.36
C VAL A 31 3.37 -6.62 0.80
N GLY A 32 2.13 -7.02 0.51
CA GLY A 32 1.16 -7.42 1.53
C GLY A 32 1.59 -8.66 2.30
N GLY A 33 2.18 -9.64 1.61
CA GLY A 33 2.81 -10.82 2.22
C GLY A 33 3.94 -10.43 3.19
N ILE A 34 4.85 -9.54 2.77
CA ILE A 34 5.92 -9.01 3.63
C ILE A 34 5.32 -8.32 4.86
N THR A 35 4.33 -7.45 4.66
CA THR A 35 3.64 -6.71 5.74
C THR A 35 3.04 -7.67 6.77
N ARG A 36 2.47 -8.79 6.31
CA ARG A 36 1.91 -9.82 7.19
C ARG A 36 3.01 -10.58 7.96
N LEU A 37 4.09 -10.97 7.28
CA LEU A 37 5.19 -11.72 7.88
C LEU A 37 5.98 -10.88 8.90
N THR A 38 6.14 -9.58 8.64
CA THR A 38 6.76 -8.63 9.57
C THR A 38 5.83 -8.21 10.71
N ARG A 39 4.59 -8.73 10.74
CA ARG A 39 3.53 -8.35 11.69
C ARG A 39 3.27 -6.85 11.75
N SER A 40 3.51 -6.14 10.64
CA SER A 40 3.34 -4.69 10.57
C SER A 40 1.89 -4.25 10.38
N GLY A 41 0.95 -5.15 10.10
CA GLY A 41 -0.43 -4.81 9.73
C GLY A 41 -1.30 -4.11 10.80
N LEU A 42 -0.76 -3.86 11.99
CA LEU A 42 -1.43 -3.18 13.11
C LEU A 42 -0.55 -2.04 13.69
N SER A 43 0.55 -1.68 13.01
CA SER A 43 1.42 -0.57 13.39
C SER A 43 0.76 0.81 13.21
N MET A 44 -0.23 0.89 12.32
CA MET A 44 -0.95 2.09 11.94
C MET A 44 -2.33 2.13 12.58
N THR A 45 -2.37 2.59 13.84
CA THR A 45 -3.55 2.51 14.72
C THR A 45 -4.61 3.59 14.47
N ASP A 46 -4.30 4.62 13.67
CA ASP A 46 -5.24 5.68 13.29
C ASP A 46 -5.82 5.39 11.92
N TRP A 47 -7.14 5.18 11.87
CA TRP A 47 -7.88 5.19 10.63
C TRP A 47 -8.48 6.58 10.40
N ARG A 48 -7.97 7.29 9.38
CA ARG A 48 -8.58 8.49 8.83
C ARG A 48 -8.94 8.22 7.37
N PRO A 49 -10.07 8.75 6.84
CA PRO A 49 -10.45 8.55 5.43
C PRO A 49 -9.40 9.08 4.44
N GLN A 50 -8.63 10.11 4.83
CA GLN A 50 -7.52 10.65 4.04
C GLN A 50 -6.23 9.80 4.12
N GLY A 51 -6.22 8.73 4.92
CA GLY A 51 -5.03 7.98 5.26
C GLY A 51 -4.20 8.65 6.36
N LYS A 52 -3.26 7.90 6.93
CA LYS A 52 -2.28 8.43 7.89
C LYS A 52 -1.09 9.01 7.13
N ARG A 53 -0.73 10.25 7.44
CA ARG A 53 0.45 10.90 6.84
C ARG A 53 1.72 10.26 7.40
N TRP A 54 2.75 10.16 6.57
CA TRP A 54 4.11 9.83 7.01
C TRP A 54 4.57 10.86 8.05
N PRO A 55 5.01 10.43 9.26
CA PRO A 55 5.56 11.34 10.26
C PRO A 55 6.83 12.02 9.74
N ARG A 56 6.89 13.35 9.83
CA ARG A 56 7.93 14.15 9.16
C ARG A 56 9.06 14.61 10.08
N ASN A 57 8.87 14.52 11.39
CA ASN A 57 9.85 14.94 12.40
C ASN A 57 9.90 13.92 13.56
N ASP A 58 10.92 14.06 14.41
CA ASP A 58 11.15 13.11 15.51
C ASP A 58 10.05 13.17 16.57
N GLU A 59 9.49 14.35 16.86
CA GLU A 59 8.36 14.50 17.79
C GLU A 59 7.10 13.74 17.33
N GLU A 60 6.74 13.81 16.03
CA GLU A 60 5.62 13.06 15.46
C GLU A 60 5.89 11.55 15.55
N TRP A 61 7.13 11.12 15.33
CA TRP A 61 7.54 9.72 15.46
C TRP A 61 7.45 9.23 16.91
N ASP A 62 7.93 10.01 17.88
CA ASP A 62 7.89 9.67 19.30
C ASP A 62 6.46 9.63 19.84
N ALA A 63 5.60 10.57 19.42
CA ALA A 63 4.19 10.58 19.77
C ALA A 63 3.47 9.34 19.23
N GLU A 64 3.75 8.98 17.98
CA GLU A 64 3.15 7.83 17.32
C GLU A 64 3.62 6.51 17.94
N PHE A 65 4.92 6.40 18.21
CA PHE A 65 5.50 5.23 18.86
C PHE A 65 4.96 5.08 20.29
N SER A 66 4.92 6.17 21.06
CA SER A 66 4.35 6.16 22.43
C SER A 66 2.90 5.71 22.42
N ARG A 67 2.10 6.20 21.47
CA ARG A 67 0.73 5.71 21.30
C ARG A 67 0.68 4.23 20.93
N TRP A 68 1.51 3.77 20.01
CA TRP A 68 1.54 2.35 19.62
C TRP A 68 1.93 1.42 20.80
N LYS A 69 2.77 1.88 21.73
CA LYS A 69 3.11 1.12 22.95
C LYS A 69 1.91 0.81 23.86
N GLU A 70 0.86 1.64 23.80
CA GLU A 70 -0.37 1.42 24.56
C GLU A 70 -1.20 0.26 24.00
N PHE A 71 -0.94 -0.17 22.75
CA PHE A 71 -1.73 -1.22 22.11
C PHE A 71 -1.36 -2.61 22.63
N PRO A 72 -2.34 -3.52 22.74
CA PRO A 72 -2.11 -4.89 23.19
C PRO A 72 -1.12 -5.69 22.33
N GLU A 73 -0.93 -5.32 21.06
CA GLU A 73 0.03 -5.97 20.18
C GLU A 73 1.47 -5.69 20.62
N TYR A 74 1.81 -4.42 20.88
CA TYR A 74 3.11 -4.06 21.43
C TYR A 74 3.36 -4.78 22.76
N GLN A 75 2.38 -4.71 23.66
CA GLN A 75 2.52 -5.31 24.98
C GLN A 75 2.73 -6.83 24.95
N ARG A 76 2.15 -7.53 23.95
CA ARG A 76 2.27 -8.99 23.84
C ARG A 76 3.50 -9.45 23.06
N LEU A 77 3.95 -8.67 22.07
CA LEU A 77 5.00 -9.11 21.14
C LEU A 77 6.35 -8.45 21.39
N TYR A 78 6.37 -7.25 21.97
CA TYR A 78 7.56 -6.40 22.01
C TYR A 78 7.85 -5.81 23.41
N ALA A 79 6.95 -5.96 24.39
CA ALA A 79 7.22 -5.54 25.76
C ALA A 79 8.44 -6.26 26.33
N GLY A 80 9.45 -5.49 26.76
CA GLY A 80 10.68 -6.03 27.30
C GLY A 80 11.67 -6.60 26.27
N SER A 81 11.39 -6.50 24.96
CA SER A 81 12.27 -7.03 23.91
C SER A 81 13.35 -6.04 23.43
N GLY A 82 13.44 -4.85 24.03
CA GLY A 82 14.34 -3.78 23.59
C GLY A 82 13.93 -3.12 22.26
N PHE A 83 12.69 -3.31 21.81
CA PHE A 83 12.17 -2.77 20.56
C PHE A 83 12.27 -1.24 20.53
N ALA A 84 13.03 -0.71 19.57
CA ALA A 84 13.36 0.72 19.49
C ALA A 84 12.46 1.46 18.50
N LEU A 85 12.58 2.80 18.50
CA LEU A 85 11.88 3.66 17.55
C LEU A 85 12.23 3.32 16.09
N ASP A 86 13.47 2.92 15.81
CA ASP A 86 13.91 2.59 14.45
C ASP A 86 13.27 1.28 13.94
N ASP A 87 13.07 0.29 14.82
CA ASP A 87 12.30 -0.91 14.49
C ASP A 87 10.83 -0.56 14.18
N PHE A 88 10.26 0.36 14.97
CA PHE A 88 8.91 0.87 14.74
C PHE A 88 8.78 1.55 13.36
N LYS A 89 9.76 2.38 12.98
CA LYS A 89 9.79 3.04 11.65
C LYS A 89 9.78 2.01 10.52
N GLN A 90 10.48 0.89 10.68
CA GLN A 90 10.52 -0.18 9.66
C GLN A 90 9.17 -0.88 9.49
N ILE A 91 8.50 -1.28 10.59
CA ILE A 91 7.17 -1.88 10.49
C ILE A 91 6.13 -0.88 9.96
N PHE A 92 6.21 0.37 10.42
CA PHE A 92 5.34 1.45 9.94
C PHE A 92 5.50 1.69 8.43
N PHE A 93 6.74 1.64 7.92
CA PHE A 93 7.02 1.79 6.49
C PHE A 93 6.30 0.75 5.65
N TRP A 94 6.40 -0.54 6.00
CA TRP A 94 5.76 -1.60 5.24
C TRP A 94 4.24 -1.45 5.19
N GLU A 95 3.63 -1.15 6.33
CA GLU A 95 2.19 -0.94 6.38
C GLU A 95 1.76 0.30 5.60
N TRP A 96 2.46 1.43 5.77
CA TRP A 96 2.19 2.66 5.04
C TRP A 96 2.35 2.47 3.52
N PHE A 97 3.45 1.85 3.10
CA PHE A 97 3.77 1.60 1.70
C PHE A 97 2.74 0.67 1.05
N HIS A 98 2.38 -0.43 1.71
CA HIS A 98 1.33 -1.33 1.26
C HIS A 98 0.00 -0.59 1.07
N ARG A 99 -0.41 0.22 2.06
CA ARG A 99 -1.64 1.04 1.99
C ARG A 99 -1.59 2.11 0.89
N MET A 100 -0.42 2.67 0.60
CA MET A 100 -0.25 3.67 -0.46
C MET A 100 -0.28 3.01 -1.85
N MET A 101 0.40 1.87 -2.02
CA MET A 101 0.38 1.10 -3.27
C MET A 101 -1.04 0.72 -3.68
N GLY A 102 -1.86 0.23 -2.74
CA GLY A 102 -3.26 -0.09 -3.03
C GLY A 102 -4.05 1.09 -3.60
N ARG A 103 -3.80 2.31 -3.09
CA ARG A 103 -4.42 3.54 -3.61
C ARG A 103 -3.90 3.88 -5.01
N SER A 104 -2.59 3.82 -5.20
CA SER A 104 -1.97 4.09 -6.50
C SER A 104 -2.45 3.13 -7.59
N ILE A 105 -2.68 1.85 -7.28
CA ILE A 105 -3.23 0.87 -8.22
C ILE A 105 -4.62 1.26 -8.69
N GLY A 106 -5.47 1.78 -7.79
CA GLY A 106 -6.78 2.31 -8.16
C GLY A 106 -6.70 3.43 -9.20
N VAL A 107 -5.67 4.29 -9.10
CA VAL A 107 -5.42 5.36 -10.10
C VAL A 107 -4.83 4.80 -11.39
N ILE A 108 -3.85 3.90 -11.31
CA ILE A 108 -3.20 3.25 -12.46
C ILE A 108 -4.22 2.50 -13.32
N TYR A 109 -5.21 1.87 -12.69
CA TYR A 109 -6.31 1.22 -13.38
C TYR A 109 -7.41 2.20 -13.80
N GLY A 110 -7.88 3.05 -12.89
CA GLY A 110 -9.04 3.91 -13.13
C GLY A 110 -8.82 4.98 -14.20
N PHE A 111 -7.63 5.58 -14.26
CA PHE A 111 -7.36 6.68 -15.21
C PHE A 111 -7.37 6.21 -16.67
N PRO A 112 -6.65 5.14 -17.06
CA PRO A 112 -6.71 4.68 -18.45
C PRO A 112 -8.04 3.99 -18.77
N LEU A 113 -8.72 3.39 -17.79
CA LEU A 113 -10.09 2.91 -17.98
C LEU A 113 -11.04 4.04 -18.36
N ALA A 114 -10.95 5.21 -17.72
CA ALA A 114 -11.77 6.37 -18.07
C ALA A 114 -11.40 6.99 -19.43
N TYR A 115 -10.17 6.80 -19.90
CA TYR A 115 -9.69 7.34 -21.18
C TYR A 115 -9.97 6.41 -22.37
N PHE A 116 -9.79 5.09 -22.19
CA PHE A 116 -9.97 4.08 -23.25
C PHE A 116 -11.34 3.39 -23.21
N GLY A 117 -12.07 3.51 -22.10
CA GLY A 117 -13.37 2.86 -21.87
C GLY A 117 -14.56 3.58 -22.49
#